data_AF-A0A964NT84-F1
#
_entry.id   AF-A0A964NT84-F1
#
_cell.length_a   1.000
_cell.length_b   1.000
_cell.length_c   1.000
_cell.angle_alpha   90.00
_cell.angle_beta   90.00
_cell.angle_gamma   90.00
#
_symmetry.space_group_name_H-M   'P 1'
#
loop_
_entity.id
_entity.type
_entity.pdbx_description
1 polymer ?
#
loop_
_entity_poly.entity_id
_entity_poly.type
_entity_poly.pdbx_seq_one_letter_code
_entity_poly.pdbx_strand_id
1 'polypeptide(L)'
;MATAFSGFNDPTLFLLISVLALVVIGFVLEGFPAILVTAPILLPIAERIGVDPLQFGILLIMAIGIGVMMPPVGLGFYITCAVGEAPVNAAMRPSWVYNIFLILGLIVVILFPGITTWLPGLFGMH
;
A
#
# COMPACT_ATOMS: atom_id res chain seq x y z
N MET A 1 25.54 15.04 7.97
CA MET A 1 25.12 14.09 6.90
C MET A 1 24.84 12.67 7.42
N ALA A 2 24.69 12.44 8.74
CA ALA A 2 24.55 11.11 9.34
C ALA A 2 23.27 10.93 10.21
N THR A 3 22.32 11.87 10.17
CA THR A 3 21.10 11.83 11.01
C THR A 3 19.82 11.49 10.22
N ALA A 4 19.91 11.27 8.91
CA ALA A 4 18.75 10.88 8.10
C ALA A 4 18.44 9.38 8.14
N PHE A 5 19.36 8.55 8.65
CA PHE A 5 19.26 7.08 8.63
C PHE A 5 19.00 6.43 10.00
N SER A 6 18.87 7.20 11.08
CA SER A 6 18.58 6.64 12.41
C SER A 6 17.11 6.24 12.62
N GLY A 7 16.22 6.53 11.66
CA GLY A 7 14.80 6.17 11.73
C GLY A 7 14.46 4.74 11.32
N PHE A 8 15.39 4.03 10.65
CA PHE A 8 15.14 2.66 10.15
C PHE A 8 15.21 1.57 11.24
N ASN A 9 15.55 1.92 12.49
CA ASN A 9 15.54 0.99 13.62
C ASN A 9 14.15 0.79 14.24
N ASP A 10 13.14 1.57 13.81
CA ASP A 10 11.75 1.42 14.25
C ASP A 10 10.94 0.80 13.09
N PRO A 11 10.53 -0.49 13.20
CA PRO A 11 9.78 -1.20 12.14
C PRO A 11 8.53 -0.42 11.68
N THR A 12 7.88 0.28 12.61
CA THR A 12 6.68 1.07 12.35
C THR A 12 6.95 2.25 11.42
N LEU A 13 8.08 2.95 11.62
CA LEU A 13 8.45 4.10 10.81
C LEU A 13 8.83 3.67 9.39
N PHE A 14 9.56 2.56 9.26
CA PHE A 14 9.86 1.97 7.96
C PHE A 14 8.59 1.61 7.19
N LEU A 15 7.62 0.96 7.85
CA LEU A 15 6.34 0.61 7.23
C LEU A 15 5.57 1.85 6.78
N LEU A 16 5.48 2.88 7.63
CA LEU A 16 4.76 4.11 7.31
C LEU A 16 5.36 4.83 6.10
N ILE A 17 6.69 4.98 6.06
CA ILE A 17 7.40 5.63 4.95
C ILE A 17 7.26 4.80 3.67
N SER A 18 7.43 3.48 3.76
CA SER A 18 7.29 2.57 2.62
C SER A 18 5.89 2.64 2.03
N VAL A 19 4.87 2.55 2.87
CA VAL A 19 3.46 2.66 2.47
C VAL A 19 3.18 4.00 1.80
N LEU A 20 3.64 5.11 2.38
CA LEU A 20 3.45 6.43 1.78
C LEU A 20 4.11 6.52 0.39
N ALA A 21 5.35 6.03 0.28
CA ALA A 21 6.06 5.99 -1.01
C ALA A 21 5.33 5.09 -2.02
N LEU A 22 4.84 3.93 -1.60
CA LEU A 22 4.12 2.99 -2.44
C LEU A 22 2.77 3.53 -2.92
N VAL A 23 2.06 4.30 -2.10
CA VAL A 23 0.85 5.04 -2.52
C VAL A 23 1.22 6.06 -3.62
N VAL A 24 2.28 6.85 -3.42
CA VAL A 24 2.78 7.82 -4.42
C VAL A 24 3.21 7.15 -5.72
N ILE A 25 3.83 5.97 -5.64
CA ILE A 25 4.23 5.20 -6.81
C ILE A 25 3.00 4.62 -7.51
N GLY A 26 2.04 4.06 -6.77
CA GLY A 26 0.81 3.47 -7.31
C GLY A 26 -0.12 4.49 -7.98
N PHE A 27 0.02 5.76 -7.64
CA PHE A 27 -0.63 6.86 -8.34
C PHE A 27 -0.14 7.03 -9.78
N VAL A 28 1.17 6.88 -10.00
CA VAL A 28 1.84 7.19 -11.28
C VAL A 28 1.97 5.96 -12.17
N LEU A 29 2.24 4.81 -11.55
CA LEU A 29 2.42 3.53 -12.24
C LEU A 29 1.14 2.70 -12.17
N GLU A 30 0.89 1.94 -13.24
CA GLU A 30 -0.06 0.84 -13.19
C GLU A 30 0.39 -0.16 -12.11
N GLY A 31 -0.56 -0.76 -11.38
CA GLY A 31 -0.28 -1.47 -10.13
C GLY A 31 0.69 -2.65 -10.31
N PHE A 32 0.64 -3.33 -11.46
CA PHE A 32 1.47 -4.50 -11.70
C PHE A 32 2.97 -4.17 -11.87
N PRO A 33 3.39 -3.22 -12.74
CA PRO A 33 4.77 -2.73 -12.80
C PRO A 33 5.30 -2.22 -11.46
N ALA A 34 4.48 -1.50 -10.70
CA ALA A 34 4.86 -0.98 -9.40
C ALA A 34 5.26 -2.11 -8.44
N ILE A 35 4.43 -3.15 -8.33
CA ILE A 35 4.69 -4.32 -7.47
C ILE A 35 5.96 -5.04 -7.92
N LEU A 36 6.10 -5.32 -9.22
CA LEU A 36 7.26 -6.06 -9.74
C LEU A 36 8.59 -5.37 -9.47
N VAL A 37 8.62 -4.04 -9.45
CA VAL A 37 9.83 -3.26 -9.15
C VAL A 37 10.02 -3.12 -7.64
N THR A 38 8.98 -2.76 -6.91
CA THR A 38 9.11 -2.39 -5.49
C THR A 38 9.20 -3.59 -4.55
N ALA A 39 8.51 -4.70 -4.84
CA ALA A 39 8.54 -5.89 -4.00
C ALA A 39 9.96 -6.45 -3.80
N PRO A 40 10.76 -6.77 -4.85
CA PRO A 40 12.10 -7.33 -4.65
C PRO A 40 13.09 -6.34 -4.01
N ILE A 41 12.82 -5.05 -4.08
CA ILE A 41 13.68 -4.01 -3.49
C ILE A 41 13.36 -3.82 -2.00
N LEU A 42 12.08 -3.77 -1.62
CA LEU A 42 11.66 -3.44 -0.27
C LEU A 42 11.53 -4.66 0.66
N LEU A 43 11.15 -5.83 0.15
CA LEU A 43 11.06 -7.08 0.93
C LEU A 43 12.35 -7.40 1.71
N PRO A 44 13.56 -7.44 1.09
CA PRO A 44 14.77 -7.78 1.82
C PRO A 44 15.16 -6.73 2.86
N ILE A 45 14.67 -5.49 2.73
CA ILE A 45 14.87 -4.43 3.72
C ILE A 45 13.91 -4.65 4.89
N ALA A 46 12.65 -4.97 4.61
CA ALA A 46 11.64 -5.29 5.61
C ALA A 46 12.08 -6.46 6.50
N GLU A 47 12.58 -7.55 5.89
CA GLU A 47 13.10 -8.73 6.60
C GLU A 47 14.27 -8.39 7.53
N ARG A 48 15.20 -7.54 7.08
CA ARG A 48 16.36 -7.11 7.89
C ARG A 48 15.97 -6.30 9.12
N ILE A 49 14.83 -5.61 9.06
CA ILE A 49 14.29 -4.80 10.16
C ILE A 49 13.35 -5.63 11.05
N GLY A 50 13.14 -6.92 10.72
CA GLY A 50 12.31 -7.84 11.50
C GLY A 50 10.81 -7.72 11.20
N VAL A 51 10.43 -7.12 10.07
CA VAL A 51 9.05 -7.10 9.60
C VAL A 51 8.75 -8.44 8.92
N ASP A 52 7.59 -8.99 9.25
CA ASP A 52 7.08 -10.21 8.63
C ASP A 52 6.86 -10.01 7.10
N PRO A 53 7.43 -10.86 6.23
CA PRO A 53 7.33 -10.71 4.77
C PRO A 53 5.89 -10.73 4.26
N LEU A 54 5.03 -11.51 4.89
CA LEU A 54 3.63 -11.65 4.51
C LEU A 54 2.86 -10.37 4.85
N GLN A 55 3.04 -9.84 6.06
CA GLN A 55 2.48 -8.54 6.42
C GLN A 55 2.97 -7.44 5.47
N PHE A 56 4.27 -7.41 5.18
CA PHE A 56 4.84 -6.42 4.27
C PHE A 56 4.26 -6.53 2.85
N GLY A 57 4.13 -7.75 2.32
CA GLY A 57 3.51 -8.00 1.01
C GLY A 57 2.06 -7.51 0.95
N ILE A 58 1.28 -7.73 2.02
CA ILE A 58 -0.10 -7.25 2.11
C ILE A 58 -0.14 -5.71 2.13
N LEU A 59 0.70 -5.08 2.96
CA LEU A 59 0.80 -3.62 3.02
C LEU A 59 1.22 -3.03 1.67
N LEU A 60 2.12 -3.70 0.95
CA LEU A 60 2.56 -3.29 -0.38
C LEU A 60 1.41 -3.32 -1.40
N ILE A 61 0.66 -4.41 -1.44
CA ILE A 61 -0.49 -4.55 -2.35
C ILE A 61 -1.58 -3.53 -2.01
N MET A 62 -1.88 -3.35 -0.71
CA MET A 62 -2.87 -2.37 -0.26
C MET A 62 -2.46 -0.93 -0.62
N ALA A 63 -1.20 -0.56 -0.37
CA ALA A 63 -0.70 0.78 -0.65
C ALA A 63 -0.76 1.12 -2.14
N ILE A 64 -0.33 0.20 -3.01
CA ILE A 64 -0.39 0.39 -4.46
C ILE A 64 -1.84 0.44 -4.95
N GLY A 65 -2.70 -0.44 -4.45
CA GLY A 65 -4.12 -0.44 -4.80
C GLY A 65 -4.84 0.87 -4.44
N ILE A 66 -4.50 1.45 -3.28
CA ILE A 66 -4.98 2.79 -2.89
C ILE A 66 -4.49 3.83 -3.88
N GLY A 67 -3.20 3.89 -4.18
CA GLY A 67 -2.63 4.85 -5.13
C GLY A 67 -3.31 4.80 -6.50
N VAL A 68 -3.56 3.60 -7.03
CA VAL A 68 -4.19 3.39 -8.35
C VAL A 68 -5.63 3.93 -8.42
N MET A 69 -6.36 3.87 -7.30
CA MET A 69 -7.76 4.32 -7.22
C MET A 69 -7.93 5.76 -6.73
N MET A 70 -6.83 6.42 -6.36
CA MET A 70 -6.92 7.71 -5.71
C MET A 70 -7.06 8.82 -6.79
N PRO A 71 -8.13 9.65 -6.74
CA PRO A 71 -8.56 10.42 -7.91
C PRO A 71 -7.62 11.50 -8.51
N PRO A 72 -6.69 12.15 -7.77
CA PRO A 72 -5.93 13.26 -8.35
C PRO A 72 -5.04 12.83 -9.53
N VAL A 73 -4.49 11.61 -9.49
CA VAL A 73 -3.64 11.08 -10.57
C VAL A 73 -3.79 9.57 -10.78
N GLY A 74 -4.64 8.86 -10.02
CA GLY A 74 -4.80 7.41 -10.08
C GLY A 74 -5.40 6.94 -11.40
N LEU A 75 -4.56 6.38 -12.27
CA LEU A 75 -4.94 5.91 -13.60
C LEU A 75 -6.09 4.89 -13.57
N GLY A 76 -6.12 4.01 -12.56
CA GLY A 76 -7.17 3.00 -12.41
C GLY A 76 -8.56 3.59 -12.19
N PHE A 77 -8.65 4.71 -11.46
CA PHE A 77 -9.90 5.43 -11.28
C PHE A 77 -10.43 6.00 -12.61
N TYR A 78 -9.58 6.62 -13.41
CA TYR A 78 -9.97 7.18 -14.72
C TYR A 78 -10.34 6.08 -15.72
N ILE A 79 -9.60 4.98 -15.76
CA ILE A 79 -9.90 3.82 -16.61
C ILE A 79 -11.27 3.23 -16.21
N THR A 80 -11.54 3.10 -14.91
CA THR A 80 -12.82 2.58 -14.42
C THR A 80 -13.98 3.49 -14.78
N CYS A 81 -13.81 4.82 -14.70
CA CYS A 81 -14.82 5.77 -15.17
C CYS A 81 -15.07 5.66 -16.68
N ALA A 82 -14.00 5.48 -17.47
CA ALA A 82 -14.11 5.32 -18.92
C ALA A 82 -14.82 4.02 -19.31
N VAL A 83 -14.50 2.91 -18.66
CA VAL A 83 -15.14 1.59 -18.90
C VAL A 83 -16.58 1.58 -18.39
N GLY A 84 -16.85 2.21 -17.25
CA GLY A 84 -18.18 2.28 -16.64
C GLY A 84 -19.07 3.40 -17.18
N GLU A 85 -18.63 4.12 -18.21
CA GLU A 85 -19.33 5.27 -18.81
C GLU A 85 -19.82 6.31 -17.77
N ALA A 86 -19.08 6.46 -16.67
CA ALA A 86 -19.46 7.31 -15.55
C ALA A 86 -18.74 8.67 -15.65
N PRO A 87 -19.45 9.79 -15.41
CA PRO A 87 -18.81 11.10 -15.40
C PRO A 87 -17.84 11.20 -14.21
N VAL A 88 -16.57 11.47 -14.51
CA VAL A 88 -15.47 11.59 -13.53
C VAL A 88 -15.85 12.52 -12.38
N ASN A 89 -16.47 13.66 -12.66
CA ASN A 89 -16.89 14.63 -11.64
C ASN A 89 -17.89 14.05 -10.63
N ALA A 90 -18.78 13.14 -11.06
CA ALA A 90 -19.72 12.47 -10.17
C ALA A 90 -19.06 11.34 -9.38
N ALA A 91 -18.09 10.65 -9.97
CA ALA A 91 -17.37 9.54 -9.35
C ALA A 91 -16.24 10.00 -8.39
N MET A 92 -15.73 11.22 -8.57
CA MET A 92 -14.62 11.80 -7.80
C MET A 92 -14.87 11.78 -6.29
N ARG A 93 -16.03 12.28 -5.86
CA ARG A 93 -16.37 12.39 -4.43
C ARG A 93 -16.58 11.02 -3.76
N PRO A 94 -17.37 10.09 -4.34
CA PRO A 94 -17.45 8.71 -3.85
C PRO A 94 -16.09 8.01 -3.77
N SER A 95 -15.22 8.20 -4.77
CA SER A 95 -13.90 7.59 -4.78
C SER A 95 -13.00 8.12 -3.67
N TRP A 96 -13.05 9.40 -3.34
CA TRP A 96 -12.33 9.93 -2.18
C TRP A 96 -12.78 9.30 -0.86
N VAL A 97 -14.10 9.11 -0.69
CA VAL A 97 -14.65 8.44 0.50
C VAL A 97 -14.17 6.99 0.55
N TYR A 98 -14.21 6.28 -0.57
CA TYR A 98 -13.68 4.91 -0.67
C TYR A 98 -12.19 4.83 -0.29
N ASN A 99 -11.36 5.73 -0.82
CA ASN A 99 -9.93 5.77 -0.50
C ASN A 99 -9.66 6.03 0.99
N ILE A 100 -10.46 6.87 1.65
CA ILE A 100 -10.34 7.11 3.10
C ILE A 100 -10.56 5.81 3.88
N PHE A 101 -11.57 5.01 3.53
CA PHE A 101 -11.80 3.72 4.18
C PHE A 101 -10.66 2.72 3.94
N LEU A 102 -10.08 2.71 2.75
CA LEU A 102 -8.90 1.87 2.48
C LEU A 102 -7.68 2.32 3.29
N ILE A 103 -7.43 3.63 3.40
CA ILE A 103 -6.33 4.17 4.23
C ILE A 103 -6.55 3.83 5.71
N LEU A 104 -7.80 3.89 6.20
CA LEU A 104 -8.11 3.45 7.56
C LEU A 104 -7.82 1.96 7.76
N GLY A 105 -8.25 1.11 6.82
CA GLY A 105 -7.93 -0.32 6.84
C GLY A 105 -6.42 -0.59 6.81
N LEU A 106 -5.67 0.16 5.99
CA LEU A 106 -4.21 0.10 5.92
C LEU A 106 -3.54 0.44 7.26
N ILE A 107 -3.98 1.51 7.93
CA ILE A 107 -3.49 1.89 9.26
C ILE A 107 -3.78 0.78 10.27
N VAL A 108 -4.98 0.19 10.22
CA VAL A 108 -5.34 -0.94 11.09
C VAL A 108 -4.41 -2.13 10.88
N VAL A 109 -4.07 -2.46 9.63
CA VAL A 109 -3.12 -3.56 9.32
C VAL A 109 -1.69 -3.25 9.76
N ILE A 110 -1.26 -1.98 9.71
CA ILE A 110 0.04 -1.56 10.24
C ILE A 110 0.10 -1.76 11.76
N LEU A 111 -0.97 -1.36 12.48
CA LEU A 111 -1.01 -1.41 13.95
C LEU A 111 -1.31 -2.82 14.50
N PHE A 112 -2.03 -3.64 13.74
CA PHE A 112 -2.50 -4.97 14.16
C PHE A 112 -2.08 -6.04 13.14
N PRO A 113 -0.79 -6.41 13.09
CA PRO A 113 -0.27 -7.46 12.19
C PRO A 113 -1.00 -8.80 12.32
N GLY A 114 -1.53 -9.09 13.52
CA GLY A 114 -2.29 -10.30 13.80
C GLY A 114 -3.54 -10.48 12.92
N ILE A 115 -4.14 -9.40 12.41
CA ILE A 115 -5.29 -9.51 11.49
C ILE A 115 -4.88 -10.21 10.19
N THR A 116 -3.67 -9.92 9.71
CA THR A 116 -3.15 -10.46 8.46
C THR A 116 -2.45 -11.80 8.65
N THR A 117 -1.80 -12.03 9.79
CA THR A 117 -0.98 -13.24 10.02
C THR A 117 -1.73 -14.36 10.75
N TRP A 118 -2.86 -14.07 11.40
CA TRP A 118 -3.62 -15.09 12.13
C TRP A 118 -4.22 -16.17 11.22
N LEU A 119 -4.85 -15.78 10.11
CA LEU A 119 -5.48 -16.73 9.19
C LEU A 119 -4.43 -17.62 8.48
N PRO A 120 -3.34 -17.09 7.91
CA PRO A 120 -2.25 -17.90 7.35
C PRO A 120 -1.57 -18.81 8.38
N GLY A 121 -1.41 -18.32 9.62
CA GLY A 121 -0.85 -19.10 10.74
C GLY A 121 -1.67 -20.33 11.10
N LEU A 122 -3.01 -20.28 10.94
CA LEU A 122 -3.87 -21.45 11.12
C LEU A 122 -3.64 -22.54 10.06
N PHE A 123 -3.20 -22.16 8.86
CA PHE A 123 -2.86 -23.08 7.77
C PHE A 123 -1.36 -23.45 7.75
N GLY A 124 -0.58 -23.00 8.74
CA GLY A 124 0.86 -23.27 8.82
C GLY A 124 1.71 -22.51 7.79
N MET A 125 1.15 -21.49 7.14
CA MET A 125 1.86 -20.61 6.21
C MET A 125 2.38 -19.39 6.99
N HIS A 126 3.70 -19.35 7.20
CA HIS A 126 4.44 -18.24 7.81
C HIS A 126 5.35 -17.61 6.76
#